data_AF-A0A7X8PVJ1-F1
#
_entry.id   AF-A0A7X8PVJ1-F1
#
_cell.length_a   1.000
_cell.length_b   1.000
_cell.length_c   1.000
_cell.angle_alpha   90.00
_cell.angle_beta   90.00
_cell.angle_gamma   90.00
#
_symmetry.space_group_name_H-M   'P 1'
#
loop_
_entity.id
_entity.type
_entity.pdbx_description
1 polymer ?
#
loop_
_entity_poly.entity_id
_entity_poly.type
_entity_poly.pdbx_seq_one_letter_code
_entity_poly.pdbx_strand_id
1 'polypeptide(L)'
;MSIRYNVLNLPDTIQFSNGHQISNRYTADGIKRMSTYHTALTTVAIPLGSVCQWVNNPQLVERTRTYYCGNTEYEESGTGIVSLQRIDFGNGYIRNNTYYYTITDYLGNISSVWNGTSNLVEQQTTYYPSGLPHRTSTNANLQRYKYNGKELITNHGYDQYDYHARGYYPAIMRFTSVDPLAEKYTSISPYAYCANNPIIYIDPDGRTIVGVTKDDATKTQQDFNTIFAGDNFANFRGLLTLDKKGKTFNSISPEALTKAFDGITLSTDEQALVDQVTGAINSESVHKVEFVDISGEVSTEGTSAFKTHLNNTQAGVGDAMIPSTNMPGSTMNAVSGGGINIPTKNGSHSVIMEGNGVKHDGGRAVTTGHEIIGHGVASANGVSGVANNTRAIRVDNLIRRVMGITTFRDEHGGAKIVNPSALP
;
A
#
# COMPACT_ATOMS: atom_id res chain seq x y z
N MET A 1 20.97 -0.22 -27.63
CA MET A 1 21.13 0.24 -26.23
C MET A 1 21.82 -0.87 -25.44
N SER A 2 22.68 -0.52 -24.50
CA SER A 2 23.38 -1.46 -23.60
C SER A 2 23.14 -1.00 -22.15
N ILE A 3 22.94 -1.93 -21.21
CA ILE A 3 22.81 -1.62 -19.79
C ILE A 3 23.86 -2.39 -19.00
N ARG A 4 24.62 -1.68 -18.16
CA ARG A 4 25.54 -2.25 -17.18
C ARG A 4 24.89 -2.20 -15.80
N TYR A 5 24.99 -3.31 -15.07
CA TYR A 5 24.49 -3.43 -13.71
C TYR A 5 25.65 -3.46 -12.71
N ASN A 6 25.41 -2.95 -11.50
CA ASN A 6 26.34 -3.07 -10.38
C ASN A 6 26.19 -4.42 -9.65
N VAL A 7 26.95 -4.60 -8.56
CA VAL A 7 26.93 -5.83 -7.75
C VAL A 7 25.60 -6.10 -7.04
N LEU A 8 24.70 -5.10 -6.96
CA LEU A 8 23.35 -5.23 -6.41
C LEU A 8 22.29 -5.50 -7.50
N ASN A 9 22.71 -5.77 -8.75
CA ASN A 9 21.85 -5.86 -9.92
C ASN A 9 21.03 -4.60 -10.21
N LEU A 10 21.52 -3.42 -9.82
CA LEU A 10 20.93 -2.12 -10.13
C LEU A 10 21.59 -1.52 -11.39
N PRO A 11 20.82 -0.86 -12.29
CA PRO A 11 21.36 -0.31 -13.54
C PRO A 11 22.27 0.88 -13.24
N ASP A 12 23.57 0.67 -13.39
CA ASP A 12 24.61 1.67 -13.15
C ASP A 12 24.87 2.53 -14.39
N THR A 13 24.80 1.96 -15.59
CA THR A 13 25.00 2.72 -16.84
C THR A 13 24.05 2.24 -17.92
N ILE A 14 23.33 3.18 -18.54
CA ILE A 14 22.47 2.97 -19.70
C ILE A 14 23.10 3.71 -20.87
N GLN A 15 23.56 2.97 -21.88
CA GLN A 15 24.19 3.51 -23.08
C GLN A 15 23.25 3.42 -24.28
N PHE A 16 22.96 4.56 -24.89
CA PHE A 16 22.21 4.66 -26.13
C PHE A 16 23.14 4.59 -27.34
N SER A 17 22.64 4.08 -28.46
CA SER A 17 23.43 3.88 -29.69
C SER A 17 23.89 5.19 -30.33
N ASN A 18 23.19 6.30 -30.03
CA ASN A 18 23.52 7.65 -30.50
C ASN A 18 24.48 8.40 -29.55
N GLY A 19 25.13 7.69 -28.63
CA GLY A 19 26.11 8.25 -27.69
C GLY A 19 25.51 8.77 -26.39
N HIS A 20 24.21 9.06 -26.31
CA HIS A 20 23.61 9.46 -25.04
C HIS A 20 23.84 8.40 -23.96
N GLN A 21 23.96 8.82 -22.72
CA GLN A 21 24.20 7.91 -21.61
C GLN A 21 23.53 8.40 -20.32
N ILE A 22 22.98 7.49 -19.54
CA ILE A 22 22.52 7.73 -18.17
C ILE A 22 23.40 6.92 -17.24
N SER A 23 23.95 7.56 -16.21
CA SER A 23 24.84 6.92 -15.23
C SER A 23 24.32 7.17 -13.82
N ASN A 24 24.04 6.12 -13.08
CA ASN A 24 23.42 6.19 -11.76
C ASN A 24 24.45 5.91 -10.65
N ARG A 25 24.25 6.49 -9.46
CA ARG A 25 25.01 6.17 -8.25
C ARG A 25 24.07 5.79 -7.13
N TYR A 26 24.44 4.73 -6.42
CA TYR A 26 23.68 4.16 -5.34
C TYR A 26 24.54 4.09 -4.08
N THR A 27 23.91 4.15 -2.91
CA THR A 27 24.52 3.74 -1.65
C THR A 27 24.65 2.21 -1.58
N ALA A 28 25.39 1.71 -0.59
CA ALA A 28 25.64 0.27 -0.44
C ALA A 28 24.39 -0.56 -0.12
N ASP A 29 23.35 0.08 0.41
CA ASP A 29 22.00 -0.47 0.65
C ASP A 29 21.06 -0.37 -0.57
N GLY A 30 21.56 0.15 -1.70
CA GLY A 30 20.83 0.20 -2.97
C GLY A 30 19.97 1.45 -3.19
N ILE A 31 20.05 2.48 -2.33
CA ILE A 31 19.30 3.73 -2.53
C ILE A 31 19.99 4.59 -3.60
N LYS A 32 19.25 4.97 -4.66
CA LYS A 32 19.74 5.88 -5.70
C LYS A 32 19.98 7.27 -5.11
N ARG A 33 21.19 7.82 -5.30
CA ARG A 33 21.57 9.17 -4.82
C ARG A 33 21.82 10.16 -5.94
N MET A 34 22.12 9.67 -7.15
CA MET A 34 22.39 10.55 -8.28
C MET A 34 22.12 9.85 -9.61
N SER A 35 21.57 10.61 -10.55
CA SER A 35 21.53 10.26 -11.98
C SER A 35 22.32 11.32 -12.75
N THR A 36 23.23 10.91 -13.62
CA THR A 36 23.96 11.79 -14.55
C THR A 36 23.51 11.51 -15.97
N TYR A 37 23.08 12.55 -16.68
CA TYR A 37 22.65 12.48 -18.06
C TYR A 37 23.73 13.09 -18.95
N HIS A 38 24.23 12.30 -19.89
CA HIS A 38 25.20 12.71 -20.89
C HIS A 38 24.50 12.81 -22.24
N THR A 39 24.26 14.03 -22.71
CA THR A 39 23.68 14.32 -24.02
C THR A 39 24.81 14.58 -25.01
N ALA A 40 25.13 13.58 -25.83
CA ALA A 40 26.00 13.78 -27.00
C ALA A 40 25.49 14.95 -27.87
N LEU A 41 26.36 15.93 -28.13
CA LEU A 41 26.08 17.10 -28.98
C LEU A 41 26.48 16.88 -30.44
N THR A 42 27.21 15.80 -30.70
CA THR A 42 27.66 15.38 -32.03
C THR A 42 27.20 13.96 -32.30
N THR A 43 27.14 13.56 -33.57
CA THR A 43 26.78 12.20 -33.93
C THR A 43 27.85 11.23 -33.45
N VAL A 44 27.51 10.43 -32.45
CA VAL A 44 28.36 9.36 -31.92
C VAL A 44 27.62 8.04 -32.09
N ALA A 45 28.25 7.08 -32.75
CA ALA A 45 27.70 5.73 -32.88
C ALA A 45 28.40 4.80 -31.89
N ILE A 46 27.66 4.26 -30.92
CA ILE A 46 28.18 3.29 -29.96
C ILE A 46 27.73 1.89 -30.35
N PRO A 47 28.66 0.94 -30.57
CA PRO A 47 28.32 -0.45 -30.87
C PRO A 47 27.45 -1.08 -29.77
N LEU A 48 26.58 -2.00 -30.17
CA LEU A 48 25.76 -2.77 -29.22
C LEU A 48 26.66 -3.54 -28.23
N GLY A 49 26.29 -3.56 -26.95
CA GLY A 49 27.07 -4.16 -25.88
C GLY A 49 28.21 -3.29 -25.34
N SER A 50 28.52 -2.17 -25.99
CA SER A 50 29.57 -1.25 -25.52
C SER A 50 29.01 -0.11 -24.68
N VAL A 51 29.89 0.50 -23.87
CA VAL A 51 29.68 1.72 -23.10
C VAL A 51 30.83 2.67 -23.40
N CYS A 52 30.53 3.94 -23.74
CA CYS A 52 31.58 4.93 -23.87
C CYS A 52 31.94 5.52 -22.50
N GLN A 53 33.16 6.02 -22.38
CA GLN A 53 33.59 6.84 -21.25
C GLN A 53 33.58 8.29 -21.71
N TRP A 54 32.63 9.08 -21.23
CA TRP A 54 32.59 10.50 -21.51
C TRP A 54 33.69 11.22 -20.72
N VAL A 55 34.63 11.84 -21.42
CA VAL A 55 35.49 12.87 -20.87
C VAL A 55 34.71 14.18 -20.74
N ASN A 56 35.05 15.00 -19.73
CA ASN A 56 34.41 16.29 -19.49
C ASN A 56 34.83 17.30 -20.58
N ASN A 57 34.28 17.14 -21.78
CA ASN A 57 34.48 18.03 -22.92
C ASN A 57 33.12 18.64 -23.32
N PRO A 58 32.85 19.90 -22.95
CA PRO A 58 31.56 20.53 -23.20
C PRO A 58 31.26 20.76 -24.70
N GLN A 59 32.24 20.58 -25.60
CA GLN A 59 32.00 20.64 -27.05
C GLN A 59 31.39 19.34 -27.61
N LEU A 60 31.55 18.22 -26.90
CA LEU A 60 31.13 16.89 -27.37
C LEU A 60 29.91 16.37 -26.61
N VAL A 61 29.77 16.75 -25.35
CA VAL A 61 28.73 16.23 -24.46
C VAL A 61 28.28 17.31 -23.49
N GLU A 62 26.97 17.49 -23.40
CA GLU A 62 26.35 18.22 -22.30
C GLU A 62 26.10 17.23 -21.15
N ARG A 63 26.43 17.64 -19.93
CA ARG A 63 26.22 16.83 -18.73
C ARG A 63 25.29 17.54 -17.76
N THR A 64 24.15 16.94 -17.46
CA THR A 64 23.30 17.37 -16.34
C THR A 64 23.25 16.28 -15.27
N ARG A 65 22.91 16.65 -14.03
CA ARG A 65 22.74 15.68 -12.94
C ARG A 65 21.49 15.98 -12.13
N THR A 66 20.91 14.92 -11.59
CA THR A 66 19.89 14.99 -10.54
C THR A 66 20.45 14.33 -9.29
N TYR A 67 20.40 15.02 -8.15
CA TYR A 67 20.77 14.51 -6.84
C TYR A 67 19.51 14.25 -6.01
N TYR A 68 19.45 13.09 -5.36
CA TYR A 68 18.31 12.65 -4.56
C TYR A 68 18.70 12.63 -3.08
N CYS A 69 18.15 13.57 -2.31
CA CYS A 69 18.51 13.87 -0.92
C CYS A 69 17.29 13.76 -0.01
N GLY A 70 16.80 12.54 0.20
CA GLY A 70 15.59 12.31 1.01
C GLY A 70 14.37 12.85 0.27
N ASN A 71 13.63 13.78 0.89
CA ASN A 71 12.48 14.45 0.27
C ASN A 71 12.88 15.65 -0.61
N THR A 72 14.15 15.85 -0.90
CA THR A 72 14.63 17.01 -1.65
C THR A 72 15.45 16.56 -2.86
N GLU A 73 15.26 17.24 -4.00
CA GLU A 73 15.99 16.99 -5.23
C GLU A 73 16.68 18.25 -5.75
N TYR A 74 17.91 18.09 -6.21
CA TYR A 74 18.70 19.15 -6.82
C TYR A 74 19.07 18.78 -8.25
N GLU A 75 19.18 19.77 -9.13
CA GLU A 75 19.74 19.58 -10.47
C GLU A 75 21.00 20.40 -10.69
N GLU A 76 22.00 19.76 -11.30
CA GLU A 76 23.21 20.41 -11.84
C GLU A 76 23.00 20.66 -13.32
N SER A 77 23.09 21.93 -13.73
CA SER A 77 23.07 22.32 -15.15
C SER A 77 24.34 21.88 -15.89
N GLY A 78 24.32 21.98 -17.22
CA GLY A 78 25.52 21.78 -18.06
C GLY A 78 26.72 22.67 -17.69
N THR A 79 26.47 23.80 -17.02
CA THR A 79 27.50 24.73 -16.54
C THR A 79 27.99 24.42 -15.11
N GLY A 80 27.49 23.36 -14.48
CA GLY A 80 27.88 22.96 -13.13
C GLY A 80 27.16 23.69 -12.00
N ILE A 81 26.13 24.50 -12.30
CA ILE A 81 25.34 25.20 -11.28
C ILE A 81 24.35 24.21 -10.69
N VAL A 82 24.43 24.01 -9.37
CA VAL A 82 23.48 23.19 -8.62
C VAL A 82 22.37 24.07 -8.05
N SER A 83 21.13 23.68 -8.29
CA SER A 83 19.95 24.39 -7.81
C SER A 83 18.93 23.43 -7.20
N LEU A 84 18.24 23.89 -6.15
CA LEU A 84 17.10 23.17 -5.59
C LEU A 84 15.99 23.12 -6.63
N GLN A 85 15.53 21.92 -6.99
CA GLN A 85 14.48 21.74 -7.98
C GLN A 85 13.15 21.31 -7.37
N ARG A 86 13.20 20.54 -6.29
CA ARG A 86 12.00 19.93 -5.72
C ARG A 86 12.16 19.70 -4.23
N ILE A 87 11.11 20.01 -3.48
CA ILE A 87 10.91 19.51 -2.11
C ILE A 87 9.59 18.76 -2.09
N ASP A 88 9.64 17.45 -1.89
CA ASP A 88 8.49 16.58 -1.70
C ASP A 88 7.87 16.74 -0.31
N PHE A 89 6.54 16.73 -0.28
CA PHE A 89 5.74 16.64 0.93
C PHE A 89 4.50 15.76 0.68
N GLY A 90 3.81 15.35 1.74
CA GLY A 90 2.89 14.21 1.75
C GLY A 90 1.88 14.09 0.59
N ASN A 91 1.37 15.17 0.01
CA ASN A 91 0.45 15.15 -1.13
C ASN A 91 0.86 16.10 -2.27
N GLY A 92 2.14 16.43 -2.38
CA GLY A 92 2.58 17.46 -3.31
C GLY A 92 4.07 17.73 -3.29
N TYR A 93 4.45 18.87 -3.87
CA TYR A 93 5.82 19.32 -3.89
C TYR A 93 5.94 20.82 -4.08
N ILE A 94 7.09 21.36 -3.69
CA ILE A 94 7.46 22.76 -3.93
C ILE A 94 8.46 22.79 -5.09
N ARG A 95 8.21 23.62 -6.08
CA ARG A 95 9.15 23.92 -7.18
C ARG A 95 9.09 25.41 -7.50
N ASN A 96 10.25 26.06 -7.61
CA ASN A 96 10.34 27.50 -7.87
C ASN A 96 9.45 28.35 -6.94
N ASN A 97 9.44 28.03 -5.65
CA ASN A 97 8.61 28.69 -4.63
C ASN A 97 7.09 28.61 -4.87
N THR A 98 6.64 27.70 -5.74
CA THR A 98 5.23 27.39 -5.99
C THR A 98 4.90 26.01 -5.43
N TYR A 99 3.76 25.91 -4.74
CA TYR A 99 3.25 24.65 -4.23
C TYR A 99 2.44 23.95 -5.31
N TYR A 100 2.68 22.66 -5.47
CA TYR A 100 1.95 21.79 -6.38
C TYR A 100 1.33 20.65 -5.59
N TYR A 101 0.02 20.46 -5.72
CA TYR A 101 -0.71 19.37 -5.07
C TYR A 101 -1.02 18.27 -6.08
N THR A 102 -0.80 17.02 -5.69
CA THR A 102 -1.07 15.85 -6.53
C THR A 102 -2.33 15.14 -6.08
N ILE A 103 -3.23 14.85 -7.02
CA ILE A 103 -4.40 14.00 -6.78
C ILE A 103 -4.10 12.61 -7.34
N THR A 104 -4.23 11.59 -6.50
CA THR A 104 -3.97 10.20 -6.88
C THR A 104 -5.27 9.40 -7.03
N ASP A 105 -5.20 8.30 -7.79
CA ASP A 105 -6.22 7.25 -7.72
C ASP A 105 -6.02 6.33 -6.50
N TYR A 106 -6.83 5.28 -6.39
CA TYR A 106 -6.79 4.33 -5.27
C TYR A 106 -5.51 3.48 -5.18
N LEU A 107 -4.71 3.41 -6.24
CA LEU A 107 -3.41 2.74 -6.26
C LEU A 107 -2.25 3.72 -6.06
N GLY A 108 -2.53 5.00 -5.85
CA GLY A 108 -1.50 6.04 -5.70
C GLY A 108 -0.95 6.58 -7.02
N ASN A 109 -1.60 6.34 -8.17
CA ASN A 109 -1.16 6.90 -9.45
C ASN A 109 -1.51 8.39 -9.53
N ILE A 110 -0.54 9.26 -9.85
CA ILE A 110 -0.78 10.71 -9.93
C ILE A 110 -1.63 11.01 -11.16
N SER A 111 -2.90 11.35 -10.94
CA SER A 111 -3.90 11.61 -11.98
C SER A 111 -3.94 13.09 -12.41
N SER A 112 -3.70 14.00 -11.46
CA SER A 112 -3.62 15.43 -11.76
C SER A 112 -2.67 16.16 -10.81
N VAL A 113 -2.12 17.27 -11.31
CA VAL A 113 -1.26 18.19 -10.55
C VAL A 113 -1.89 19.57 -10.59
N TRP A 114 -2.10 20.15 -9.42
CA TRP A 114 -2.74 21.43 -9.21
C TRP A 114 -1.71 22.45 -8.72
N ASN A 115 -1.68 23.62 -9.35
CA ASN A 115 -0.89 24.74 -8.86
C ASN A 115 -1.62 25.40 -7.69
N GLY A 116 -0.99 25.43 -6.52
CA GLY A 116 -1.57 25.96 -5.29
C GLY A 116 -1.75 27.48 -5.27
N THR A 117 -1.08 28.22 -6.16
CA THR A 117 -1.21 29.68 -6.28
C THR A 117 -2.34 30.05 -7.25
N SER A 118 -2.37 29.44 -8.43
CA SER A 118 -3.40 29.74 -9.45
C SER A 118 -4.69 28.95 -9.27
N ASN A 119 -4.64 27.86 -8.48
CA ASN A 119 -5.70 26.87 -8.31
C ASN A 119 -6.16 26.22 -9.64
N LEU A 120 -5.24 26.13 -10.60
CA LEU A 120 -5.48 25.50 -11.90
C LEU A 120 -4.80 24.13 -11.97
N VAL A 121 -5.42 23.23 -12.73
CA VAL A 121 -4.80 21.95 -13.10
C VAL A 121 -3.72 22.23 -14.13
N GLU A 122 -2.47 21.96 -13.78
CA GLU A 122 -1.35 22.13 -14.69
C GLU A 122 -0.95 20.84 -15.39
N GLN A 123 -1.30 19.68 -14.85
CA GLN A 123 -1.07 18.40 -15.52
C GLN A 123 -2.23 17.45 -15.25
N GLN A 124 -2.61 16.69 -16.28
CA GLN A 124 -3.52 15.54 -16.16
C GLN A 124 -2.89 14.33 -16.84
N THR A 125 -3.02 13.18 -16.21
CA THR A 125 -2.47 11.93 -16.74
C THR A 125 -3.41 10.79 -16.41
N THR A 126 -3.77 10.04 -17.44
CA THR A 126 -4.48 8.76 -17.31
C THR A 126 -3.51 7.64 -17.68
N TYR A 127 -3.73 6.45 -17.11
CA TYR A 127 -2.80 5.34 -17.24
C TYR A 127 -3.52 4.12 -17.84
N TYR A 128 -2.80 3.39 -18.69
CA TYR A 128 -3.15 1.99 -18.91
C TYR A 128 -2.89 1.18 -17.62
N PRO A 129 -3.48 -0.02 -17.46
CA PRO A 129 -3.19 -0.87 -16.31
C PRO A 129 -1.70 -1.20 -16.14
N SER A 130 -0.92 -1.12 -17.22
CA SER A 130 0.54 -1.28 -17.17
C SER A 130 1.29 -0.06 -16.64
N GLY A 131 0.61 1.03 -16.30
CA GLY A 131 1.24 2.28 -15.88
C GLY A 131 1.82 3.14 -17.00
N LEU A 132 1.63 2.74 -18.26
CA LEU A 132 1.97 3.57 -19.40
C LEU A 132 1.04 4.81 -19.44
N PRO A 133 1.58 6.03 -19.47
CA PRO A 133 0.76 7.24 -19.62
C PRO A 133 0.00 7.24 -20.96
N HIS A 134 -1.27 7.62 -20.94
CA HIS A 134 -2.08 7.74 -22.16
C HIS A 134 -1.66 8.97 -22.97
N ARG A 135 -1.77 8.89 -24.31
CA ARG A 135 -1.41 9.97 -25.25
C ARG A 135 -2.15 11.29 -25.04
N THR A 136 -3.32 11.26 -24.40
CA THR A 136 -4.17 12.44 -24.14
C THR A 136 -3.78 13.21 -22.87
N SER A 137 -2.64 12.87 -22.24
CA SER A 137 -2.15 13.54 -21.04
C SER A 137 -1.75 15.00 -21.32
N THR A 138 -2.24 15.93 -20.51
CA THR A 138 -1.92 17.37 -20.61
C THR A 138 -0.63 17.66 -19.84
N ASN A 139 0.30 18.43 -20.43
CA ASN A 139 1.59 18.82 -19.83
C ASN A 139 2.36 17.65 -19.20
N ALA A 140 2.49 16.55 -19.95
CA ALA A 140 3.09 15.29 -19.49
C ALA A 140 4.46 15.45 -18.82
N ASN A 141 5.24 16.45 -19.23
CA ASN A 141 6.62 16.70 -18.77
C ASN A 141 6.73 17.64 -17.56
N LEU A 142 5.63 18.18 -17.03
CA LEU A 142 5.68 19.14 -15.90
C LEU A 142 6.34 18.54 -14.66
N GLN A 143 5.99 17.28 -14.38
CA GLN A 143 6.41 16.49 -13.24
C GLN A 143 6.72 15.09 -13.75
N ARG A 144 7.80 14.47 -13.26
CA ARG A 144 8.29 13.14 -13.65
C ARG A 144 7.71 11.99 -12.83
N TYR A 145 7.22 12.25 -11.61
CA TYR A 145 6.53 11.24 -10.82
C TYR A 145 5.11 10.99 -11.37
N LYS A 146 4.76 9.71 -11.60
CA LYS A 146 3.56 9.31 -12.34
C LYS A 146 2.87 8.10 -11.70
N TYR A 147 3.01 6.91 -12.29
CA TYR A 147 2.39 5.66 -11.85
C TYR A 147 2.97 5.19 -10.51
N ASN A 148 2.09 4.86 -9.56
CA ASN A 148 2.39 4.56 -8.15
C ASN A 148 3.34 5.55 -7.47
N GLY A 149 3.30 6.81 -7.89
CA GLY A 149 4.20 7.86 -7.41
C GLY A 149 5.68 7.62 -7.76
N LYS A 150 5.99 6.78 -8.75
CA LYS A 150 7.37 6.49 -9.19
C LYS A 150 7.84 7.44 -10.27
N GLU A 151 9.13 7.74 -10.26
CA GLU A 151 9.80 8.58 -11.25
C GLU A 151 9.80 7.86 -12.61
N LEU A 152 9.18 8.47 -13.62
CA LEU A 152 9.30 8.03 -15.00
C LEU A 152 10.51 8.73 -15.64
N ILE A 153 11.55 7.95 -15.96
CA ILE A 153 12.76 8.43 -16.62
C ILE A 153 12.55 8.32 -18.14
N THR A 154 12.29 9.45 -18.80
CA THR A 154 12.08 9.53 -20.25
C THR A 154 13.31 10.01 -21.02
N ASN A 155 14.36 10.47 -20.31
CA ASN A 155 15.58 10.98 -20.93
C ASN A 155 16.13 9.99 -21.97
N HIS A 156 16.41 10.52 -23.16
CA HIS A 156 16.95 9.77 -24.30
C HIS A 156 16.05 8.61 -24.79
N GLY A 157 14.78 8.58 -24.40
CA GLY A 157 13.84 7.51 -24.75
C GLY A 157 13.99 6.25 -23.88
N TYR A 158 14.45 6.39 -22.62
CA TYR A 158 14.57 5.26 -21.71
C TYR A 158 13.20 4.69 -21.31
N ASP A 159 12.24 5.58 -21.03
CA ASP A 159 10.82 5.32 -20.72
C ASP A 159 10.58 4.23 -19.66
N GLN A 160 11.38 4.23 -18.59
CA GLN A 160 11.24 3.30 -17.47
C GLN A 160 10.93 4.02 -16.16
N TYR A 161 10.14 3.35 -15.32
CA TYR A 161 9.92 3.75 -13.95
C TYR A 161 11.03 3.26 -13.03
N ASP A 162 11.49 4.11 -12.13
CA ASP A 162 12.38 3.71 -11.04
C ASP A 162 11.57 3.22 -9.84
N TYR A 163 11.61 1.92 -9.59
CA TYR A 163 11.01 1.28 -8.43
C TYR A 163 12.03 1.03 -7.32
N HIS A 164 13.17 1.73 -7.32
CA HIS A 164 14.30 1.53 -6.42
C HIS A 164 15.06 0.22 -6.69
N ALA A 165 14.53 -0.94 -6.29
CA ALA A 165 15.25 -2.21 -6.42
C ALA A 165 15.31 -2.72 -7.87
N ARG A 166 14.38 -2.26 -8.71
CA ARG A 166 14.25 -2.68 -10.12
C ARG A 166 13.79 -1.52 -11.00
N GLY A 167 14.19 -1.54 -12.27
CA GLY A 167 13.55 -0.72 -13.30
C GLY A 167 12.27 -1.39 -13.78
N TYR A 168 11.19 -0.64 -13.97
CA TYR A 168 9.93 -1.15 -14.50
C TYR A 168 9.67 -0.56 -15.89
N TYR A 169 9.47 -1.41 -16.89
CA TYR A 169 9.15 -0.98 -18.25
C TYR A 169 7.65 -1.15 -18.53
N PRO A 170 6.87 -0.04 -18.50
CA PRO A 170 5.41 -0.09 -18.55
C PRO A 170 4.87 -0.54 -19.91
N ALA A 171 5.65 -0.44 -20.99
CA ALA A 171 5.21 -0.88 -22.32
C ALA A 171 5.03 -2.41 -22.42
N ILE A 172 5.76 -3.18 -21.61
CA ILE A 172 5.68 -4.64 -21.56
C ILE A 172 5.17 -5.17 -20.21
N MET A 173 4.88 -4.28 -19.26
CA MET A 173 4.41 -4.63 -17.92
C MET A 173 5.35 -5.58 -17.17
N ARG A 174 6.67 -5.32 -17.24
CA ARG A 174 7.70 -6.15 -16.60
C ARG A 174 8.76 -5.31 -15.92
N PHE A 175 9.33 -5.87 -14.86
CA PHE A 175 10.62 -5.41 -14.37
C PHE A 175 11.73 -5.79 -15.34
N THR A 176 12.78 -4.96 -15.39
CA THR A 176 13.92 -5.11 -16.30
C THR A 176 15.11 -5.84 -15.65
N SER A 177 14.98 -6.22 -14.37
CA SER A 177 15.92 -7.05 -13.61
C SER A 177 15.17 -8.12 -12.82
N VAL A 178 15.90 -9.17 -12.42
CA VAL A 178 15.39 -10.30 -11.62
C VAL A 178 14.97 -9.79 -10.23
N ASP A 179 13.84 -10.28 -9.74
CA ASP A 179 13.38 -10.04 -8.36
C ASP A 179 14.43 -10.48 -7.32
N PRO A 180 14.91 -9.57 -6.44
CA PRO A 180 15.77 -9.94 -5.33
C PRO A 180 15.16 -10.98 -4.38
N LEU A 181 13.83 -11.08 -4.35
CA LEU A 181 13.04 -12.02 -3.55
C LEU A 181 12.35 -13.09 -4.41
N ALA A 182 12.91 -13.41 -5.60
CA ALA A 182 12.31 -14.39 -6.53
C ALA A 182 11.97 -15.73 -5.86
N GLU A 183 12.79 -16.17 -4.90
CA GLU A 183 12.58 -17.40 -4.10
C GLU A 183 11.32 -17.39 -3.24
N LYS A 184 10.81 -16.21 -2.86
CA LYS A 184 9.51 -16.06 -2.17
C LYS A 184 8.33 -16.31 -3.13
N TYR A 185 8.55 -16.16 -4.43
CA TYR A 185 7.52 -16.17 -5.47
C TYR A 185 7.76 -17.26 -6.52
N THR A 186 8.04 -18.49 -6.09
CA THR A 186 8.46 -19.61 -6.97
C THR A 186 7.50 -19.93 -8.12
N SER A 187 6.22 -19.60 -7.98
CA SER A 187 5.18 -19.82 -9.01
C SER A 187 4.98 -18.62 -9.96
N ILE A 188 5.71 -17.53 -9.77
CA ILE A 188 5.60 -16.28 -10.53
C ILE A 188 6.94 -16.00 -11.21
N SER A 189 6.90 -15.48 -12.43
CA SER A 189 8.13 -15.06 -13.12
C SER A 189 8.89 -14.01 -12.30
N PRO A 190 10.22 -14.09 -12.17
CA PRO A 190 11.00 -13.10 -11.42
C PRO A 190 11.02 -11.70 -12.06
N TYR A 191 10.40 -11.53 -13.22
CA TYR A 191 10.24 -10.25 -13.92
C TYR A 191 8.79 -9.72 -13.87
N ALA A 192 7.87 -10.47 -13.27
CA ALA A 192 6.46 -10.10 -13.25
C ALA A 192 6.23 -8.86 -12.38
N TYR A 193 5.50 -7.90 -12.92
CA TYR A 193 4.97 -6.80 -12.13
C TYR A 193 3.66 -7.22 -11.47
N CYS A 194 3.54 -7.05 -10.15
CA CYS A 194 2.29 -7.20 -9.40
C CYS A 194 1.55 -8.53 -9.64
N ALA A 195 2.26 -9.66 -9.79
CA ALA A 195 1.70 -10.96 -10.18
C ALA A 195 0.77 -10.92 -11.41
N ASN A 196 1.04 -10.03 -12.37
CA ASN A 196 0.18 -9.74 -13.53
C ASN A 196 -1.20 -9.16 -13.19
N ASN A 197 -1.39 -8.58 -12.00
CA ASN A 197 -2.63 -7.94 -11.61
C ASN A 197 -2.41 -6.52 -11.02
N PRO A 198 -1.92 -5.57 -11.84
CA PRO A 198 -1.61 -4.21 -11.42
C PRO A 198 -2.86 -3.32 -11.19
N ILE A 199 -4.05 -3.90 -11.27
CA ILE A 199 -5.32 -3.25 -10.92
C ILE A 199 -5.56 -3.31 -9.41
N ILE A 200 -4.98 -4.28 -8.72
CA ILE A 200 -5.27 -4.54 -7.30
C ILE A 200 -4.04 -4.54 -6.42
N TYR A 201 -2.88 -4.77 -7.02
CA TYR A 201 -1.61 -4.87 -6.32
C TYR A 201 -0.70 -3.76 -6.81
N ILE A 202 0.17 -3.38 -5.91
CA ILE A 202 1.30 -2.49 -6.17
C ILE A 202 2.58 -3.20 -5.76
N ASP A 203 3.71 -2.76 -6.30
CA ASP A 203 5.02 -3.11 -5.78
C ASP A 203 5.70 -1.83 -5.27
N PRO A 204 5.75 -1.57 -3.96
CA PRO A 204 6.21 -0.27 -3.44
C PRO A 204 7.69 0.02 -3.69
N ASP A 205 8.54 -0.99 -3.73
CA ASP A 205 10.00 -0.86 -3.79
C ASP A 205 10.66 -1.78 -4.81
N GLY A 206 9.86 -2.40 -5.69
CA GLY A 206 10.35 -3.34 -6.68
C GLY A 206 10.83 -4.65 -6.04
N ARG A 207 10.24 -5.10 -4.92
CA ARG A 207 10.56 -6.39 -4.29
C ARG A 207 9.33 -7.11 -3.74
N THR A 208 8.30 -6.37 -3.34
CA THR A 208 7.18 -6.93 -2.58
C THR A 208 5.86 -6.54 -3.20
N ILE A 209 5.00 -7.53 -3.44
CA ILE A 209 3.63 -7.31 -3.88
C ILE A 209 2.77 -6.98 -2.66
N VAL A 210 2.13 -5.81 -2.67
CA VAL A 210 1.31 -5.30 -1.56
C VAL A 210 -0.12 -4.96 -2.03
N GLY A 211 -1.10 -5.16 -1.15
CA GLY A 211 -2.54 -4.92 -1.34
C GLY A 211 -3.37 -5.89 -0.49
N VAL A 212 -4.71 -5.78 -0.50
CA VAL A 212 -5.57 -6.81 0.13
C VAL A 212 -5.37 -8.13 -0.61
N THR A 213 -4.78 -9.10 0.09
CA THR A 213 -4.35 -10.37 -0.47
C THR A 213 -5.38 -11.48 -0.25
N LYS A 214 -5.18 -12.62 -0.93
CA LYS A 214 -5.95 -13.84 -0.63
C LYS A 214 -5.59 -14.40 0.75
N ASP A 215 -4.37 -14.14 1.20
CA ASP A 215 -3.89 -14.59 2.50
C ASP A 215 -4.61 -13.83 3.62
N ASP A 216 -4.94 -12.56 3.43
CA ASP A 216 -5.73 -11.79 4.42
C ASP A 216 -7.14 -12.38 4.61
N ALA A 217 -7.81 -12.71 3.52
CA ALA A 217 -9.12 -13.36 3.56
C ALA A 217 -9.02 -14.76 4.22
N THR A 218 -7.96 -15.51 3.91
CA THR A 218 -7.70 -16.83 4.49
C THR A 218 -7.41 -16.75 5.99
N LYS A 219 -6.58 -15.79 6.44
CA LYS A 219 -6.30 -15.56 7.86
C LYS A 219 -7.55 -15.11 8.61
N THR A 220 -8.36 -14.24 8.02
CA THR A 220 -9.66 -13.85 8.60
C THR A 220 -10.58 -15.06 8.77
N GLN A 221 -10.64 -15.94 7.76
CA GLN A 221 -11.41 -17.19 7.83
C GLN A 221 -10.88 -18.12 8.94
N GLN A 222 -9.55 -18.28 9.06
CA GLN A 222 -8.92 -19.06 10.13
C GLN A 222 -9.22 -18.49 11.52
N ASP A 223 -9.20 -17.17 11.67
CA ASP A 223 -9.51 -16.49 12.91
C ASP A 223 -10.99 -16.68 13.30
N PHE A 224 -11.92 -16.56 12.35
CA PHE A 224 -13.32 -16.91 12.61
C PHE A 224 -13.50 -18.40 12.94
N ASN A 225 -12.82 -19.31 12.25
CA ASN A 225 -12.85 -20.74 12.60
C ASN A 225 -12.29 -21.02 14.01
N THR A 226 -11.33 -20.21 14.46
CA THR A 226 -10.76 -20.27 15.81
C THR A 226 -11.74 -19.74 16.86
N ILE A 227 -12.46 -18.65 16.55
CA ILE A 227 -13.53 -18.11 17.40
C ILE A 227 -14.65 -19.16 17.58
N PHE A 228 -15.05 -19.82 16.50
CA PHE A 228 -16.10 -20.83 16.49
C PHE A 228 -15.54 -22.26 16.61
N ALA A 229 -14.60 -22.48 17.53
CA ALA A 229 -13.89 -23.75 17.67
C ALA A 229 -14.80 -24.94 18.04
N GLY A 230 -15.88 -24.68 18.79
CA GLY A 230 -16.79 -25.69 19.34
C GLY A 230 -17.48 -26.57 18.29
N ASP A 231 -17.82 -27.80 18.69
CA ASP A 231 -18.42 -28.80 17.81
C ASP A 231 -19.81 -28.39 17.31
N ASN A 232 -20.55 -27.63 18.11
CA ASN A 232 -21.85 -27.04 17.75
C ASN A 232 -21.75 -26.06 16.57
N PHE A 233 -20.56 -25.54 16.25
CA PHE A 233 -20.34 -24.66 15.11
C PHE A 233 -19.77 -25.37 13.88
N ALA A 234 -19.61 -26.69 13.88
CA ALA A 234 -18.96 -27.41 12.77
C ALA A 234 -19.59 -27.10 11.40
N ASN A 235 -20.92 -27.13 11.30
CA ASN A 235 -21.63 -26.81 10.07
C ASN A 235 -21.54 -25.30 9.73
N PHE A 236 -21.59 -24.43 10.73
CA PHE A 236 -21.48 -22.98 10.54
C PHE A 236 -20.11 -22.58 10.00
N ARG A 237 -19.03 -23.18 10.50
CA ARG A 237 -17.67 -23.03 9.92
C ARG A 237 -17.63 -23.47 8.47
N GLY A 238 -18.41 -24.48 8.10
CA GLY A 238 -18.60 -24.91 6.71
C GLY A 238 -19.26 -23.86 5.80
N LEU A 239 -19.93 -22.86 6.37
CA LEU A 239 -20.53 -21.73 5.63
C LEU A 239 -19.58 -20.54 5.48
N LEU A 240 -18.55 -20.42 6.34
CA LEU A 240 -17.54 -19.36 6.29
C LEU A 240 -16.58 -19.56 5.11
N THR A 241 -17.11 -19.55 3.89
CA THR A 241 -16.37 -19.88 2.67
C THR A 241 -15.90 -18.64 1.93
N LEU A 242 -14.76 -18.74 1.26
CA LEU A 242 -14.26 -17.69 0.38
C LEU A 242 -14.77 -17.89 -1.05
N ASP A 243 -14.85 -16.80 -1.80
CA ASP A 243 -15.21 -16.80 -3.21
C ASP A 243 -14.19 -17.60 -4.06
N LYS A 244 -14.51 -17.83 -5.34
CA LYS A 244 -13.62 -18.59 -6.25
C LYS A 244 -12.22 -17.98 -6.37
N LYS A 245 -12.07 -16.68 -6.12
CA LYS A 245 -10.78 -15.99 -6.16
C LYS A 245 -10.05 -16.04 -4.82
N GLY A 246 -10.70 -16.43 -3.72
CA GLY A 246 -10.15 -16.50 -2.37
C GLY A 246 -9.96 -15.13 -1.73
N LYS A 247 -10.80 -14.15 -2.05
CA LYS A 247 -10.62 -12.73 -1.67
C LYS A 247 -11.72 -12.16 -0.80
N THR A 248 -12.92 -12.69 -0.93
CA THR A 248 -14.09 -12.22 -0.19
C THR A 248 -14.85 -13.40 0.36
N PHE A 249 -15.56 -13.23 1.48
CA PHE A 249 -16.49 -14.25 1.95
C PHE A 249 -17.68 -14.34 1.00
N ASN A 250 -18.18 -15.56 0.77
CA ASN A 250 -19.48 -15.75 0.13
C ASN A 250 -20.57 -15.39 1.12
N SER A 251 -21.64 -14.76 0.62
CA SER A 251 -22.83 -14.48 1.44
C SER A 251 -23.43 -15.77 1.98
N ILE A 252 -23.90 -15.71 3.23
CA ILE A 252 -24.54 -16.83 3.92
C ILE A 252 -26.06 -16.62 3.86
N SER A 253 -26.78 -17.50 3.17
CA SER A 253 -28.24 -17.37 3.08
C SER A 253 -28.92 -17.73 4.41
N PRO A 254 -30.10 -17.15 4.71
CA PRO A 254 -30.87 -17.51 5.90
C PRO A 254 -31.15 -19.02 5.98
N GLU A 255 -31.46 -19.67 4.85
CA GLU A 255 -31.77 -21.10 4.80
C GLU A 255 -30.53 -21.96 5.12
N ALA A 256 -29.36 -21.58 4.60
CA ALA A 256 -28.11 -22.25 4.91
C ALA A 256 -27.76 -22.09 6.40
N LEU A 257 -27.97 -20.89 6.96
CA LEU A 257 -27.72 -20.61 8.37
C LEU A 257 -28.66 -21.44 9.28
N THR A 258 -29.96 -21.46 8.99
CA THR A 258 -30.93 -22.30 9.72
C THR A 258 -30.54 -23.76 9.66
N LYS A 259 -30.14 -24.26 8.48
CA LYS A 259 -29.71 -25.65 8.31
C LYS A 259 -28.43 -25.98 9.08
N ALA A 260 -27.49 -25.04 9.20
CA ALA A 260 -26.24 -25.28 9.93
C ALA A 260 -26.47 -25.58 11.42
N PHE A 261 -27.53 -25.01 12.01
CA PHE A 261 -27.89 -25.21 13.42
C PHE A 261 -29.13 -26.08 13.62
N ASP A 262 -29.53 -26.87 12.62
CA ASP A 262 -30.66 -27.81 12.76
C ASP A 262 -30.38 -28.83 13.88
N GLY A 263 -31.30 -28.90 14.84
CA GLY A 263 -31.13 -29.72 16.06
C GLY A 263 -30.10 -29.21 17.07
N ILE A 264 -29.51 -28.03 16.88
CA ILE A 264 -28.54 -27.41 17.78
C ILE A 264 -29.17 -26.19 18.46
N THR A 265 -29.13 -26.13 19.79
CA THR A 265 -29.58 -24.95 20.54
C THR A 265 -28.36 -24.12 20.94
N LEU A 266 -28.25 -22.91 20.39
CA LEU A 266 -27.22 -21.96 20.77
C LEU A 266 -27.60 -21.22 22.05
N SER A 267 -26.62 -20.93 22.89
CA SER A 267 -26.77 -19.94 23.96
C SER A 267 -26.96 -18.53 23.37
N THR A 268 -27.40 -17.59 24.22
CA THR A 268 -27.62 -16.21 23.80
C THR A 268 -26.35 -15.55 23.26
N ASP A 269 -25.20 -15.81 23.89
CA ASP A 269 -23.90 -15.29 23.43
C ASP A 269 -23.52 -15.88 22.08
N GLU A 270 -23.65 -17.19 21.92
CA GLU A 270 -23.31 -17.88 20.67
C GLU A 270 -24.19 -17.40 19.51
N GLN A 271 -25.50 -17.27 19.73
CA GLN A 271 -26.42 -16.72 18.73
C GLN A 271 -26.06 -15.28 18.37
N ALA A 272 -25.81 -14.43 19.37
CA ALA A 272 -25.46 -13.03 19.14
C ALA A 272 -24.14 -12.86 18.35
N LEU A 273 -23.18 -13.77 18.55
CA LEU A 273 -21.92 -13.75 17.81
C LEU A 273 -22.09 -14.25 16.38
N VAL A 274 -22.86 -15.33 16.19
CA VAL A 274 -23.23 -15.85 14.86
C VAL A 274 -23.94 -14.78 14.03
N ASP A 275 -24.91 -14.08 14.64
CA ASP A 275 -25.68 -13.02 13.97
C ASP A 275 -24.78 -11.86 13.56
N GLN A 276 -23.84 -11.45 14.42
CA GLN A 276 -22.93 -10.36 14.12
C GLN A 276 -21.93 -10.70 13.01
N VAL A 277 -21.34 -11.91 13.03
CA VAL A 277 -20.42 -12.34 11.98
C VAL A 277 -21.15 -12.51 10.64
N THR A 278 -22.33 -13.13 10.66
CA THR A 278 -23.15 -13.30 9.45
C THR A 278 -23.61 -11.95 8.91
N GLY A 279 -24.01 -11.02 9.79
CA GLY A 279 -24.38 -9.66 9.42
C GLY A 279 -23.22 -8.89 8.79
N ALA A 280 -21.99 -9.04 9.30
CA ALA A 280 -20.81 -8.43 8.69
C ALA A 280 -20.49 -9.02 7.31
N ILE A 281 -20.58 -10.35 7.15
CA ILE A 281 -20.34 -11.04 5.87
C ILE A 281 -21.39 -10.63 4.81
N ASN A 282 -22.64 -10.50 5.21
CA ASN A 282 -23.75 -10.15 4.32
C ASN A 282 -23.98 -8.64 4.16
N SER A 283 -23.15 -7.82 4.81
CA SER A 283 -23.25 -6.36 4.79
C SER A 283 -23.08 -5.80 3.37
N GLU A 284 -23.83 -4.75 3.03
CA GLU A 284 -23.57 -3.96 1.82
C GLU A 284 -22.33 -3.08 1.97
N SER A 285 -21.87 -2.84 3.20
CA SER A 285 -20.63 -2.12 3.49
C SER A 285 -19.41 -3.00 3.27
N VAL A 286 -18.34 -2.40 2.75
CA VAL A 286 -17.09 -3.12 2.49
C VAL A 286 -16.21 -3.09 3.75
N HIS A 287 -16.02 -4.25 4.36
CA HIS A 287 -15.11 -4.45 5.49
C HIS A 287 -13.80 -5.07 4.99
N LYS A 288 -12.81 -4.22 4.68
CA LYS A 288 -11.48 -4.66 4.26
C LYS A 288 -10.65 -5.08 5.47
N VAL A 289 -9.84 -6.11 5.30
CA VAL A 289 -8.93 -6.62 6.33
C VAL A 289 -7.57 -6.82 5.70
N GLU A 290 -6.55 -6.38 6.42
CA GLU A 290 -5.16 -6.53 6.02
C GLU A 290 -4.34 -6.99 7.21
N PHE A 291 -3.57 -8.07 7.05
CA PHE A 291 -2.63 -8.55 8.05
C PHE A 291 -1.23 -8.05 7.71
N VAL A 292 -0.62 -7.28 8.61
CA VAL A 292 0.65 -6.59 8.36
C VAL A 292 1.69 -7.10 9.35
N ASP A 293 2.77 -7.69 8.84
CA ASP A 293 3.93 -8.00 9.69
C ASP A 293 4.58 -6.70 10.18
N ILE A 294 5.00 -6.67 11.44
CA ILE A 294 5.65 -5.51 12.07
C ILE A 294 6.92 -5.05 11.33
N SER A 295 7.59 -5.96 10.61
CA SER A 295 8.75 -5.66 9.77
C SER A 295 8.39 -5.25 8.34
N GLY A 296 7.11 -5.38 7.95
CA GLY A 296 6.60 -5.04 6.64
C GLY A 296 6.06 -3.61 6.54
N GLU A 297 5.18 -3.39 5.57
CA GLU A 297 4.49 -2.12 5.33
C GLU A 297 2.99 -2.35 5.22
N VAL A 298 2.21 -1.39 5.71
CA VAL A 298 0.78 -1.30 5.45
C VAL A 298 0.58 -0.92 3.99
N SER A 299 -0.41 -1.52 3.34
CA SER A 299 -0.76 -1.23 1.96
C SER A 299 -0.99 0.26 1.71
N THR A 300 -0.80 0.72 0.47
CA THR A 300 -1.12 2.11 0.11
C THR A 300 -2.57 2.43 0.41
N GLU A 301 -3.49 1.47 0.21
CA GLU A 301 -4.89 1.66 0.56
C GLU A 301 -5.09 1.84 2.07
N GLY A 302 -4.55 0.95 2.91
CA GLY A 302 -4.65 1.05 4.37
C GLY A 302 -3.96 2.30 4.92
N THR A 303 -2.77 2.63 4.37
CA THR A 303 -2.03 3.85 4.67
C THR A 303 -2.85 5.09 4.32
N SER A 304 -3.45 5.13 3.12
CA SER A 304 -4.27 6.25 2.65
C SER A 304 -5.55 6.40 3.46
N ALA A 305 -6.19 5.28 3.82
CA ALA A 305 -7.36 5.25 4.69
C ALA A 305 -7.01 5.85 6.05
N PHE A 306 -5.92 5.39 6.68
CA PHE A 306 -5.49 5.87 7.99
C PHE A 306 -5.12 7.35 7.96
N LYS A 307 -4.36 7.77 6.95
CA LYS A 307 -3.98 9.15 6.70
C LYS A 307 -5.21 10.06 6.57
N THR A 308 -6.18 9.64 5.76
CA THR A 308 -7.44 10.37 5.55
C THR A 308 -8.22 10.48 6.85
N HIS A 309 -8.29 9.39 7.62
CA HIS A 309 -8.97 9.36 8.90
C HIS A 309 -8.37 10.36 9.89
N LEU A 310 -7.03 10.36 10.05
CA LEU A 310 -6.34 11.32 10.92
C LEU A 310 -6.55 12.76 10.50
N ASN A 311 -6.49 13.04 9.18
CA ASN A 311 -6.72 14.38 8.65
C ASN A 311 -8.17 14.86 8.87
N ASN A 312 -9.14 13.95 8.86
CA ASN A 312 -10.54 14.28 9.17
C ASN A 312 -10.74 14.57 10.67
N THR A 313 -9.95 13.96 11.54
CA THR A 313 -9.95 14.26 12.99
C THR A 313 -9.26 15.58 13.28
N GLN A 314 -8.08 15.81 12.67
CA GLN A 314 -7.34 17.05 12.78
C GLN A 314 -6.54 17.29 11.49
N ALA A 315 -6.87 18.38 10.80
CA ALA A 315 -6.28 18.71 9.51
C ALA A 315 -4.74 18.73 9.56
N GLY A 316 -4.11 17.99 8.64
CA GLY A 316 -2.66 17.93 8.47
C GLY A 316 -1.92 16.95 9.39
N VAL A 317 -2.58 16.35 10.39
CA VAL A 317 -1.93 15.37 11.28
C VAL A 317 -1.57 14.09 10.52
N GLY A 318 -2.47 13.59 9.66
CA GLY A 318 -2.20 12.43 8.83
C GLY A 318 -1.02 12.66 7.88
N ASP A 319 -0.95 13.84 7.27
CA ASP A 319 0.18 14.23 6.41
C ASP A 319 1.51 14.33 7.16
N ALA A 320 1.49 14.85 8.39
CA ALA A 320 2.67 14.97 9.22
C ALA A 320 3.16 13.61 9.74
N MET A 321 2.24 12.72 10.13
CA MET A 321 2.56 11.40 10.66
C MET A 321 2.96 10.40 9.56
N ILE A 322 2.51 10.62 8.32
CA ILE A 322 2.65 9.68 7.20
C ILE A 322 3.22 10.41 5.98
N PRO A 323 4.54 10.69 5.99
CA PRO A 323 5.19 11.41 4.90
C PRO A 323 5.52 10.50 3.69
N SER A 324 5.50 9.18 3.87
CA SER A 324 5.79 8.18 2.83
C SER A 324 4.52 7.63 2.17
N THR A 325 4.68 6.97 1.02
CA THR A 325 3.57 6.34 0.27
C THR A 325 2.89 5.22 1.07
N ASN A 326 3.68 4.40 1.78
CA ASN A 326 3.22 3.35 2.67
C ASN A 326 3.72 3.61 4.09
N MET A 327 2.91 3.26 5.09
CA MET A 327 3.30 3.30 6.49
C MET A 327 4.07 2.02 6.87
N PRO A 328 5.24 2.12 7.51
CA PRO A 328 5.90 0.94 8.09
C PRO A 328 5.02 0.24 9.13
N GLY A 329 5.01 -1.09 9.12
CA GLY A 329 4.26 -1.91 10.07
C GLY A 329 4.64 -1.59 11.52
N SER A 330 5.90 -1.28 11.79
CA SER A 330 6.38 -0.84 13.10
C SER A 330 5.73 0.46 13.58
N THR A 331 5.56 1.44 12.68
CA THR A 331 4.83 2.69 12.96
C THR A 331 3.35 2.41 13.20
N MET A 332 2.74 1.55 12.38
CA MET A 332 1.35 1.16 12.57
C MET A 332 1.14 0.45 13.92
N ASN A 333 1.99 -0.50 14.29
CA ASN A 333 1.94 -1.19 15.59
C ASN A 333 2.13 -0.22 16.77
N ALA A 334 2.95 0.83 16.61
CA ALA A 334 3.12 1.84 17.66
C ALA A 334 1.84 2.65 17.93
N VAL A 335 0.96 2.82 16.93
CA VAL A 335 -0.31 3.55 17.08
C VAL A 335 -1.52 2.64 17.32
N SER A 336 -1.49 1.41 16.80
CA SER A 336 -2.61 0.46 16.84
C SER A 336 -2.47 -0.62 17.91
N GLY A 337 -1.25 -0.93 18.35
CA GLY A 337 -0.99 -2.16 19.09
C GLY A 337 -1.22 -3.39 18.21
N GLY A 338 -2.11 -4.29 18.65
CA GLY A 338 -2.41 -5.54 17.92
C GLY A 338 -3.29 -5.34 16.68
N GLY A 339 -4.00 -4.23 16.56
CA GLY A 339 -4.85 -3.96 15.40
C GLY A 339 -5.56 -2.62 15.50
N ILE A 340 -6.09 -2.14 14.38
CA ILE A 340 -6.85 -0.90 14.29
C ILE A 340 -7.89 -0.99 13.19
N ASN A 341 -9.08 -0.48 13.45
CA ASN A 341 -10.10 -0.23 12.45
C ASN A 341 -10.12 1.22 12.00
N ILE A 342 -10.23 1.42 10.70
CA ILE A 342 -10.25 2.72 10.06
C ILE A 342 -11.57 2.89 9.30
N PRO A 343 -12.44 3.82 9.70
CA PRO A 343 -13.64 4.14 8.94
C PRO A 343 -13.31 4.61 7.52
N THR A 344 -14.02 4.09 6.53
CA THR A 344 -13.90 4.53 5.13
C THR A 344 -15.26 5.00 4.61
N LYS A 345 -15.28 5.63 3.42
CA LYS A 345 -16.53 6.13 2.82
C LYS A 345 -17.59 5.04 2.60
N ASN A 346 -17.16 3.81 2.30
CA ASN A 346 -18.05 2.71 1.92
C ASN A 346 -18.01 1.55 2.93
N GLY A 347 -17.50 1.78 4.15
CA GLY A 347 -17.35 0.73 5.17
C GLY A 347 -16.14 0.99 6.07
N SER A 348 -15.22 0.03 6.15
CA SER A 348 -14.04 0.14 7.01
C SER A 348 -12.84 -0.67 6.50
N HIS A 349 -11.65 -0.31 6.98
CA HIS A 349 -10.39 -1.01 6.73
C HIS A 349 -9.75 -1.35 8.07
N SER A 350 -9.72 -2.64 8.41
CA SER A 350 -9.03 -3.14 9.60
C SER A 350 -7.61 -3.57 9.23
N VAL A 351 -6.64 -3.09 10.00
CA VAL A 351 -5.25 -3.57 9.95
C VAL A 351 -5.01 -4.41 11.20
N ILE A 352 -4.64 -5.68 11.02
CA ILE A 352 -4.26 -6.59 12.10
C ILE A 352 -2.75 -6.77 12.05
N MET A 353 -2.06 -6.44 13.14
CA MET A 353 -0.60 -6.53 13.19
C MET A 353 -0.17 -7.98 13.41
N GLU A 354 0.96 -8.38 12.85
CA GLU A 354 1.57 -9.70 13.05
C GLU A 354 3.10 -9.59 13.22
N GLY A 355 3.74 -10.70 13.57
CA GLY A 355 5.20 -10.77 13.70
C GLY A 355 5.67 -10.68 15.15
N ASN A 356 6.99 -10.84 15.32
CA ASN A 356 7.57 -10.99 16.65
C ASN A 356 7.45 -9.69 17.46
N GLY A 357 6.93 -9.78 18.67
CA GLY A 357 6.72 -8.63 19.57
C GLY A 357 5.34 -7.96 19.46
N VAL A 358 4.51 -8.34 18.49
CA VAL A 358 3.10 -7.91 18.45
C VAL A 358 2.30 -8.62 19.55
N LYS A 359 1.49 -7.87 20.29
CA LYS A 359 0.68 -8.40 21.39
C LYS A 359 -0.80 -8.39 21.01
N HIS A 360 -1.41 -9.58 21.05
CA HIS A 360 -2.86 -9.75 20.95
C HIS A 360 -3.42 -10.22 22.28
N ASP A 361 -4.11 -9.34 22.97
CA ASP A 361 -4.86 -9.68 24.18
C ASP A 361 -6.04 -10.58 23.80
N GLY A 362 -6.14 -11.76 24.43
CA GLY A 362 -7.08 -12.82 24.03
C GLY A 362 -6.69 -13.61 22.78
N GLY A 363 -5.58 -13.24 22.11
CA GLY A 363 -5.11 -13.87 20.88
C GLY A 363 -5.56 -13.15 19.60
N ARG A 364 -4.90 -13.47 18.48
CA ARG A 364 -5.12 -12.78 17.19
C ARG A 364 -6.57 -12.81 16.75
N ALA A 365 -7.24 -13.96 16.89
CA ALA A 365 -8.63 -14.12 16.51
C ALA A 365 -9.58 -13.18 17.27
N VAL A 366 -9.34 -12.97 18.57
CA VAL A 366 -10.10 -11.99 19.37
C VAL A 366 -9.85 -10.57 18.86
N THR A 367 -8.61 -10.22 18.56
CA THR A 367 -8.27 -8.92 17.95
C THR A 367 -8.97 -8.74 16.60
N THR A 368 -8.94 -9.75 15.73
CA THR A 368 -9.61 -9.74 14.43
C THR A 368 -11.11 -9.49 14.57
N GLY A 369 -11.79 -10.18 15.49
CA GLY A 369 -13.20 -9.93 15.76
C GLY A 369 -13.48 -8.57 16.39
N HIS A 370 -12.64 -8.10 17.31
CA HIS A 370 -12.71 -6.76 17.91
C HIS A 370 -12.64 -5.66 16.84
N GLU A 371 -11.67 -5.73 15.92
CA GLU A 371 -11.48 -4.71 14.88
C GLU A 371 -12.55 -4.78 13.78
N ILE A 372 -12.94 -5.97 13.35
CA ILE A 372 -13.89 -6.11 12.22
C ILE A 372 -15.34 -5.95 12.69
N ILE A 373 -15.75 -6.75 13.68
CA ILE A 373 -17.14 -6.84 14.14
C ILE A 373 -17.45 -5.74 15.16
N GLY A 374 -16.50 -5.49 16.06
CA GLY A 374 -16.61 -4.48 17.10
C GLY A 374 -16.57 -3.06 16.53
N HIS A 375 -15.43 -2.70 15.94
CA HIS A 375 -15.25 -1.39 15.34
C HIS A 375 -15.82 -1.31 13.92
N GLY A 376 -15.43 -2.23 13.03
CA GLY A 376 -15.66 -2.11 11.59
C GLY A 376 -17.12 -1.98 11.16
N VAL A 377 -18.01 -2.79 11.74
CA VAL A 377 -19.47 -2.72 11.51
C VAL A 377 -20.06 -1.42 12.08
N ALA A 378 -19.65 -1.01 13.29
CA ALA A 378 -20.10 0.25 13.88
C ALA A 378 -19.63 1.47 13.09
N SER A 379 -18.39 1.45 12.62
CA SER A 379 -17.80 2.50 11.79
C SER A 379 -18.57 2.67 10.48
N ALA A 380 -18.90 1.56 9.82
CA ALA A 380 -19.69 1.57 8.59
C ALA A 380 -21.11 2.15 8.79
N ASN A 381 -21.68 1.96 9.99
CA ASN A 381 -22.98 2.50 10.37
C ASN A 381 -22.94 3.94 10.91
N GLY A 382 -21.78 4.61 10.87
CA GLY A 382 -21.64 6.01 11.30
C GLY A 382 -21.80 6.23 12.81
N VAL A 383 -21.54 5.20 13.62
CA VAL A 383 -21.65 5.28 15.09
C VAL A 383 -20.56 6.21 15.66
N SER A 384 -20.90 7.01 16.69
CA SER A 384 -19.94 7.92 17.34
C SER A 384 -18.77 7.18 17.98
N GLY A 385 -17.61 7.85 18.13
CA GLY A 385 -16.38 7.21 18.61
C GLY A 385 -16.51 6.48 19.96
N VAL A 386 -17.19 7.10 20.94
CA VAL A 386 -17.39 6.46 22.27
C VAL A 386 -18.29 5.23 22.18
N ALA A 387 -19.36 5.29 21.38
CA ALA A 387 -20.27 4.17 21.20
C ALA A 387 -19.60 3.05 20.38
N ASN A 388 -18.76 3.40 19.42
CA ASN A 388 -17.96 2.47 18.63
C ASN A 388 -16.95 1.72 19.53
N ASN A 389 -16.21 2.45 20.37
CA ASN A 389 -15.29 1.85 21.35
C ASN A 389 -16.02 0.96 22.36
N THR A 390 -17.19 1.40 22.84
CA THR A 390 -18.03 0.61 23.77
C THR A 390 -18.49 -0.69 23.13
N ARG A 391 -18.95 -0.65 21.87
CA ARG A 391 -19.35 -1.84 21.12
C ARG A 391 -18.18 -2.79 20.93
N ALA A 392 -17.00 -2.27 20.60
CA ALA A 392 -15.81 -3.10 20.42
C ALA A 392 -15.43 -3.87 21.69
N ILE A 393 -15.46 -3.21 22.86
CA ILE A 393 -15.25 -3.90 24.16
C ILE A 393 -16.27 -5.03 24.36
N ARG A 394 -17.55 -4.77 24.05
CA ARG A 394 -18.61 -5.78 24.21
C ARG A 394 -18.45 -6.95 23.25
N VAL A 395 -18.02 -6.69 22.01
CA VAL A 395 -17.76 -7.74 21.01
C VAL A 395 -16.55 -8.58 21.42
N ASP A 396 -15.46 -7.95 21.87
CA ASP A 396 -14.28 -8.63 22.39
C ASP A 396 -14.68 -9.56 23.55
N ASN A 397 -15.41 -9.06 24.55
CA ASN A 397 -15.88 -9.88 25.67
C ASN A 397 -16.84 -10.99 25.23
N LEU A 398 -17.72 -10.73 24.26
CA LEU A 398 -18.61 -11.75 23.69
C LEU A 398 -17.82 -12.89 23.06
N ILE A 399 -16.82 -12.56 22.23
CA ILE A 399 -15.92 -13.54 21.62
C ILE A 399 -15.19 -14.34 22.71
N ARG A 400 -14.65 -13.66 23.72
CA ARG A 400 -13.95 -14.33 24.83
C ARG A 400 -14.85 -15.33 25.55
N ARG A 401 -16.10 -14.98 25.82
CA ARG A 401 -17.07 -15.90 26.44
C ARG A 401 -17.33 -17.13 25.57
N VAL A 402 -17.56 -16.94 24.26
CA VAL A 402 -17.76 -18.05 23.31
C VAL A 402 -16.51 -18.94 23.22
N MET A 403 -15.32 -18.35 23.30
CA MET A 403 -14.04 -19.08 23.29
C MET A 403 -13.64 -19.68 24.66
N GLY A 404 -14.41 -19.43 25.73
CA GLY A 404 -14.07 -19.87 27.09
C GLY A 404 -12.87 -19.14 27.73
N ILE A 405 -12.52 -17.94 27.22
CA ILE A 405 -11.48 -17.09 27.78
C ILE A 405 -12.04 -16.32 28.98
N THR A 406 -11.35 -16.38 30.13
CA THR A 406 -11.85 -15.87 31.42
C THR A 406 -11.49 -14.42 31.72
N THR A 407 -10.53 -13.84 31.00
CA THR A 407 -10.12 -12.44 31.13
C THR A 407 -11.03 -11.55 30.28
N PHE A 408 -11.58 -10.48 30.85
CA PHE A 408 -12.44 -9.52 30.12
C PHE A 408 -11.83 -8.13 30.11
N ARG A 409 -12.23 -7.33 29.11
CA ARG A 409 -11.89 -5.92 28.97
C ARG A 409 -13.05 -5.06 29.44
N ASP A 410 -12.79 -4.02 30.21
CA ASP A 410 -13.78 -3.06 30.68
C ASP A 410 -13.53 -1.64 30.18
N GLU A 411 -12.36 -1.38 29.60
CA GLU A 411 -12.00 -0.10 29.00
C GLU A 411 -11.25 -0.23 27.66
N HIS A 412 -11.50 0.71 26.75
CA HIS A 412 -10.82 0.81 25.46
C HIS A 412 -11.07 2.20 24.84
N GLY A 413 -10.02 2.85 24.32
CA GLY A 413 -10.15 4.13 23.61
C GLY A 413 -10.88 5.23 24.41
N GLY A 414 -10.67 5.28 25.72
CA GLY A 414 -11.34 6.22 26.63
C GLY A 414 -12.80 5.90 26.98
N ALA A 415 -13.38 4.86 26.38
CA ALA A 415 -14.69 4.33 26.78
C ALA A 415 -14.55 3.29 27.90
N LYS A 416 -15.54 3.23 28.78
CA LYS A 416 -15.63 2.24 29.87
C LYS A 416 -17.01 1.61 29.88
N ILE A 417 -17.08 0.30 30.18
CA ILE A 417 -18.34 -0.42 30.35
C ILE A 417 -18.53 -0.87 31.80
N VAL A 418 -19.76 -0.81 32.29
CA VAL A 418 -20.10 -1.21 33.66
C VAL A 418 -20.39 -2.71 33.75
N ASN A 419 -20.94 -3.30 32.68
CA ASN A 419 -21.28 -4.72 32.62
C ASN A 419 -20.52 -5.41 31.47
N PRO A 420 -19.38 -6.09 31.74
CA PRO A 420 -18.60 -6.83 30.75
C PRO A 420 -19.37 -7.94 30.03
N SER A 421 -20.44 -8.45 30.65
CA SER A 421 -21.28 -9.52 30.08
C SER A 421 -22.43 -9.01 29.22
N ALA A 422 -22.63 -7.69 29.12
CA ALA A 422 -23.67 -7.13 28.26
C ALA A 422 -23.37 -7.40 26.78
N LEU A 423 -24.40 -7.77 26.02
CA LEU A 423 -24.28 -7.93 24.57
C LEU A 423 -24.05 -6.58 23.86
N PRO A 424 -23.32 -6.59 22.73
CA PRO A 424 -22.99 -5.42 21.92
C PRO A 424 -24.17 -4.50 21.57
#